data_AF-A0A7W0JXL0-F1
#
_entry.id   AF-A0A7W0JXL0-F1
#
_cell.length_a   1.000
_cell.length_b   1.000
_cell.length_c   1.000
_cell.angle_alpha   90.00
_cell.angle_beta   90.00
_cell.angle_gamma   90.00
#
_symmetry.space_group_name_H-M   'P 1'
#
loop_
_entity.id
_entity.type
_entity.pdbx_description
1 polymer ?
#
loop_
_entity_poly.entity_id
_entity_poly.type
_entity_poly.pdbx_seq_one_letter_code
_entity_poly.pdbx_strand_id
1 'polypeptide(L)' 'PEGAVLLNDTGQAILELVDGRRTIREIAALLSERYQADVTADVSEYLSRLAERELIRDI' A
#
# COMPACT_ATOMS: atom_id res chain seq x y z
N PRO A 1 0.90 22.04 -3.53
CA PRO A 1 0.52 21.23 -2.36
C PRO A 1 -0.33 20.04 -2.83
N GLU A 2 0.35 18.98 -3.28
CA GLU A 2 -0.26 17.88 -4.06
C GLU A 2 0.31 16.50 -3.63
N GLY A 3 0.43 16.26 -2.32
CA GLY A 3 0.94 14.98 -1.80
C GLY A 3 -0.08 14.10 -1.08
N ALA A 4 -1.21 14.70 -0.65
CA ALA A 4 -2.22 14.06 0.20
C ALA A 4 -3.45 13.57 -0.58
N VAL A 5 -3.54 13.85 -1.88
CA VAL A 5 -4.79 13.76 -2.66
C VAL A 5 -4.67 12.72 -3.75
N LEU A 6 -4.54 11.45 -3.36
CA LEU A 6 -5.31 10.35 -3.94
C LEU A 6 -5.00 9.09 -3.12
N LEU A 7 -5.43 9.11 -1.86
CA LEU A 7 -5.94 7.89 -1.26
C LEU A 7 -7.22 7.58 -2.05
N ASN A 8 -7.07 6.95 -3.21
CA ASN A 8 -8.11 6.06 -3.71
C ASN A 8 -8.46 5.09 -2.58
N ASP A 9 -9.71 4.59 -2.50
CA ASP A 9 -10.14 3.68 -1.42
C ASP A 9 -9.13 2.53 -1.18
N THR A 10 -8.42 2.11 -2.24
CA THR A 10 -7.29 1.18 -2.22
C THR A 10 -6.08 1.66 -1.40
N GLY A 11 -5.64 2.91 -1.56
CA GLY A 11 -4.51 3.48 -0.80
C GLY A 11 -4.77 3.55 0.70
N GLN A 12 -6.01 3.89 1.10
CA GLN A 12 -6.40 3.83 2.51
C GLN A 12 -6.40 2.39 3.03
N ALA A 13 -6.97 1.45 2.26
CA ALA A 13 -6.95 0.03 2.63
C ALA A 13 -5.51 -0.53 2.75
N ILE A 14 -4.57 -0.07 1.91
CA ILE A 14 -3.15 -0.41 2.05
C ILE A 14 -2.60 0.11 3.38
N LEU A 15 -2.80 1.39 3.69
CA LEU A 15 -2.27 1.99 4.93
C LEU A 15 -2.88 1.38 6.20
N GLU A 16 -4.14 0.96 6.18
CA GLU A 16 -4.75 0.22 7.30
C GLU A 16 -4.10 -1.14 7.56
N LEU A 17 -3.47 -1.72 6.52
CA LEU A 17 -2.76 -3.00 6.62
C LEU A 17 -1.27 -2.83 6.92
N VAL A 18 -0.70 -1.64 6.76
CA VAL A 18 0.69 -1.33 7.13
C VAL A 18 0.76 -1.12 8.65
N ASP A 19 1.15 -2.17 9.37
CA ASP A 19 1.30 -2.16 10.84
C ASP A 19 2.75 -2.33 11.32
N GLY A 20 3.71 -2.26 10.39
CA GLY A 20 5.14 -2.48 10.64
C GLY A 20 5.52 -3.93 10.94
N ARG A 21 4.59 -4.88 10.78
CA ARG A 21 4.85 -6.32 10.96
C ARG A 21 4.56 -7.13 9.71
N ARG A 22 3.58 -6.70 8.92
CA ARG A 22 3.20 -7.34 7.67
C ARG A 22 4.10 -6.90 6.52
N THR A 23 4.54 -7.88 5.75
CA THR A 23 5.30 -7.67 4.53
C THR A 23 4.40 -7.19 3.40
N ILE A 24 5.00 -6.55 2.37
CA ILE A 24 4.29 -6.12 1.16
C ILE A 24 3.48 -7.26 0.52
N ARG A 25 4.03 -8.48 0.55
CA ARG A 25 3.39 -9.67 -0.02
C ARG A 25 2.11 -10.06 0.72
N GLU A 26 2.11 -9.97 2.05
CA GLU A 26 0.92 -10.27 2.87
C GLU A 26 -0.16 -9.20 2.68
N ILE A 27 0.23 -7.94 2.61
CA ILE A 27 -0.69 -6.82 2.34
C ILE A 27 -1.34 -7.00 0.96
N ALA A 28 -0.54 -7.29 -0.07
CA ALA A 28 -1.04 -7.54 -1.42
C ALA A 28 -2.00 -8.74 -1.47
N ALA A 29 -1.67 -9.85 -0.79
CA ALA A 29 -2.53 -11.03 -0.75
C ALA A 29 -3.91 -10.74 -0.13
N LEU A 30 -3.94 -10.00 0.98
CA LEU A 30 -5.19 -9.60 1.65
C LEU A 30 -6.05 -8.69 0.77
N LEU A 31 -5.42 -7.75 0.06
CA LEU A 31 -6.14 -6.86 -0.85
C LEU A 31 -6.63 -7.60 -2.09
N SER A 32 -5.82 -8.52 -2.63
CA SER A 32 -6.23 -9.36 -3.76
C SER A 32 -7.43 -10.22 -3.45
N GLU A 33 -7.50 -10.78 -2.24
CA GLU A 33 -8.68 -11.51 -1.77
C GLU A 33 -9.89 -10.56 -1.60
N ARG A 34 -9.69 -9.37 -1.02
CA ARG A 34 -10.77 -8.40 -0.79
C ARG A 34 -11.39 -7.85 -2.08
N TYR A 35 -10.57 -7.58 -3.09
CA TYR A 35 -10.99 -6.98 -4.35
C TYR A 35 -11.16 -8.00 -5.49
N GLN A 36 -10.84 -9.27 -5.24
CA GLN A 36 -10.88 -10.35 -6.24
C GLN A 36 -10.07 -9.99 -7.51
N ALA A 37 -8.91 -9.36 -7.32
CA ALA A 37 -8.05 -8.84 -8.39
C ALA A 37 -6.57 -8.96 -7.99
N ASP A 38 -5.66 -9.18 -8.94
CA ASP A 38 -4.23 -9.11 -8.66
C ASP A 38 -3.81 -7.64 -8.56
N VAL A 39 -3.49 -7.20 -7.34
CA VAL A 39 -3.07 -5.82 -7.03
C VAL A 39 -1.62 -5.77 -6.55
N THR A 40 -0.87 -6.87 -6.71
CA THR A 40 0.48 -7.00 -6.15
C THR A 40 1.43 -5.94 -6.70
N ALA A 41 1.37 -5.70 -8.01
CA ALA A 41 2.21 -4.70 -8.67
C ALA A 41 1.85 -3.28 -8.21
N ASP A 42 0.56 -2.95 -8.14
CA ASP A 42 0.07 -1.64 -7.71
C ASP A 42 0.45 -1.34 -6.25
N VAL A 43 0.29 -2.31 -5.35
CA VAL A 43 0.65 -2.18 -3.93
C VAL A 43 2.16 -1.97 -3.78
N SER A 44 2.97 -2.74 -4.50
CA SER A 44 4.43 -2.59 -4.46
C SER A 44 4.86 -1.22 -4.96
N GLU A 45 4.33 -0.76 -6.10
CA GLU A 45 4.66 0.55 -6.66
C GLU A 45 4.23 1.69 -5.72
N TYR A 46 3.04 1.59 -5.14
CA TYR A 46 2.52 2.57 -4.21
C TYR A 46 3.39 2.71 -2.96
N LEU A 47 3.75 1.59 -2.33
CA LEU A 47 4.62 1.58 -1.15
C LEU A 47 6.04 2.05 -1.48
N SER A 48 6.60 1.66 -2.64
CA SER A 48 7.89 2.20 -3.09
C SER A 48 7.87 3.72 -3.21
N ARG A 49 6.84 4.30 -3.83
CA ARG A 49 6.69 5.77 -3.94
C ARG A 49 6.53 6.47 -2.60
N LEU A 50 5.92 5.83 -1.61
CA LEU A 50 5.82 6.38 -0.25
C LEU A 50 7.16 6.33 0.48
N ALA A 51 7.94 5.26 0.30
CA ALA A 51 9.28 5.12 0.87
C ALA A 51 10.24 6.15 0.26
N GLU A 52 10.18 6.39 -1.05
CA GLU A 52 10.95 7.44 -1.74
C GLU A 52 10.67 8.85 -1.21
N ARG A 53 9.47 9.07 -0.66
CA ARG A 53 9.04 10.35 -0.06
C ARG A 53 9.31 10.44 1.45
N GLU A 54 9.98 9.44 2.03
CA GLU A 54 10.22 9.30 3.48
C GLU A 54 8.95 9.29 4.35
N LEU A 55 7.79 8.97 3.76
CA LEU A 55 6.50 8.94 4.47
C LEU A 55 6.28 7.63 5.24
N ILE A 56 7.05 6.60 4.92
CA ILE A 56 7.11 5.31 5.60
C ILE A 56 8.59 4.90 5.73
N ARG A 57 8.93 4.13 6.77
CA ARG A 57 10.29 3.66 7.02
C ARG A 57 10.22 2.21 7.51
N ASP A 58 10.96 1.32 6.86
CA ASP A 58 11.03 -0.14 7.09
C ASP A 58 9.67 -0.87 7.03
N ILE A 59 9.38 -1.52 5.88
CA ILE A 59 8.32 -2.53 5.71
C ILE A 59 8.94 -3.81 5.17
#